data_AF-A0A838QD44-F1
#
_entry.id   AF-A0A838QD44-F1
#
_cell.length_a   1.000
_cell.length_b   1.000
_cell.length_c   1.000
_cell.angle_alpha   90.00
_cell.angle_beta   90.00
_cell.angle_gamma   90.00
#
_symmetry.space_group_name_H-M   'P 1'
#
loop_
_entity.id
_entity.type
_entity.pdbx_description
1 polymer ?
#
loop_
_entity_poly.entity_id
_entity_poly.type
_entity_poly.pdbx_seq_one_letter_code
_entity_poly.pdbx_strand_id
1 'polypeptide(L)'
;MILRRLFGGLGLLSSIVASAMPAAAQTVSAAGATGSSRDILPFKATETTMPNGLKVIVVPTGFPNIVSLQIPVQTGSRNEIEPGKSGFAHFFEHV
;
A
#
# COMPACT_ATOMS: atom_id res chain seq x y z
N MET A 1 40.56 64.27 5.37
CA MET A 1 41.95 63.81 5.14
C MET A 1 42.01 62.35 5.54
N ILE A 2 42.48 61.50 4.62
CA ILE A 2 42.78 60.05 4.77
C ILE A 2 41.60 59.08 4.57
N LEU A 3 41.43 58.75 3.29
CA LEU A 3 41.25 57.42 2.68
C LEU A 3 41.17 56.20 3.62
N ARG A 4 40.11 55.39 3.48
CA ARG A 4 40.21 53.93 3.36
C ARG A 4 38.87 53.26 2.98
N ARG A 5 38.96 52.55 1.86
CA ARG A 5 38.06 51.58 1.22
C ARG A 5 37.28 50.69 2.18
N LEU A 6 36.03 50.32 1.84
CA LEU A 6 35.60 48.91 1.72
C LEU A 6 34.20 48.79 1.09
N PHE A 7 34.20 48.13 -0.08
CA PHE A 7 33.21 47.26 -0.73
C PHE A 7 31.71 47.37 -0.44
N GLY A 8 30.93 47.42 -1.53
CA GLY A 8 29.58 46.87 -1.58
C GLY A 8 28.71 47.57 -2.62
N GLY A 9 28.52 46.97 -3.80
CA GLY A 9 27.56 47.54 -4.76
C GLY A 9 27.57 46.92 -6.13
N LEU A 10 26.72 45.91 -6.29
CA LEU A 10 25.70 45.87 -7.34
C LEU A 10 26.14 45.77 -8.81
N GLY A 11 25.73 44.66 -9.44
CA GLY A 11 25.24 44.69 -10.81
C GLY A 11 25.95 43.76 -11.77
N LEU A 12 25.40 42.56 -11.97
CA LEU A 12 25.50 41.89 -13.26
C LEU A 12 24.18 41.17 -13.56
N LEU A 13 23.36 41.81 -14.39
CA LEU A 13 22.26 41.21 -15.11
C LEU A 13 22.84 40.18 -16.09
N SER A 14 22.54 38.90 -15.86
CA SER A 14 22.83 37.83 -16.83
C SER A 14 21.52 37.38 -17.47
N SER A 15 21.39 37.70 -18.75
CA SER A 15 20.27 37.36 -19.62
C SER A 15 20.25 35.85 -19.85
N ILE A 16 19.24 35.15 -19.33
CA ILE A 16 19.00 33.74 -19.65
C ILE A 16 18.30 33.68 -21.01
N VAL A 17 19.01 33.22 -22.04
CA VAL A 17 18.42 32.79 -23.30
C VAL A 17 17.74 31.45 -23.07
N ALA A 18 16.40 31.44 -23.06
CA ALA A 18 15.61 30.22 -23.00
C ALA A 18 15.55 29.57 -24.39
N SER A 19 16.35 28.53 -24.63
CA SER A 19 16.19 27.65 -25.78
C SER A 19 15.05 26.65 -25.52
N ALA A 20 13.91 26.87 -26.15
CA ALA A 20 12.77 25.94 -26.10
C ALA A 20 13.10 24.65 -26.88
N MET A 21 13.30 23.53 -26.19
CA MET A 21 13.26 22.21 -26.81
C MET A 21 11.80 21.72 -26.89
N PRO A 22 11.36 21.17 -28.03
CA PRO A 22 10.04 20.55 -28.12
C PRO A 22 10.07 19.21 -27.37
N ALA A 23 9.23 19.10 -26.34
CA ALA A 23 8.99 17.85 -25.63
C ALA A 23 8.20 16.90 -26.52
N ALA A 24 8.89 16.00 -27.22
CA ALA A 24 8.26 14.86 -27.89
C ALA A 24 7.76 13.89 -26.81
N ALA A 25 6.45 13.85 -26.60
CA ALA A 25 5.80 12.90 -25.72
C ALA A 25 5.99 11.48 -26.27
N GLN A 26 6.88 10.70 -25.63
CA GLN A 26 7.02 9.28 -25.92
C GLN A 26 5.88 8.54 -25.22
N THR A 27 4.92 8.05 -26.00
CA THR A 27 3.92 7.09 -25.53
C THR A 27 4.61 5.76 -25.26
N VAL A 28 4.96 5.51 -23.99
CA VAL A 28 5.32 4.18 -23.53
C VAL A 28 4.07 3.29 -23.63
N SER A 29 4.06 2.42 -24.65
CA SER A 29 3.09 1.35 -24.74
C SER A 29 3.37 0.36 -23.61
N ALA A 30 2.52 0.37 -22.58
CA ALA A 30 2.53 -0.66 -21.55
C ALA A 30 2.12 -1.97 -22.22
N ALA A 31 3.11 -2.79 -22.59
CA ALA A 31 2.88 -4.17 -22.96
C ALA A 31 2.20 -4.85 -21.78
N GLY A 32 0.91 -5.10 -21.91
CA GLY A 32 0.12 -5.81 -20.91
C GLY A 32 0.74 -7.17 -20.67
N ALA A 33 1.28 -7.36 -19.46
CA ALA A 33 1.59 -8.69 -18.99
C ALA A 33 0.26 -9.46 -18.98
N THR A 34 0.07 -10.35 -19.95
CA THR A 34 -0.93 -11.39 -19.87
C THR A 34 -0.48 -12.34 -18.76
N GLY A 35 -0.76 -11.92 -17.53
CA GLY A 35 -0.67 -12.79 -16.37
C GLY A 35 -1.65 -13.92 -16.58
N SER A 36 -1.17 -15.03 -17.11
CA SER A 36 -1.83 -16.32 -16.92
C SER A 36 -2.20 -16.40 -15.45
N SER A 37 -3.50 -16.47 -15.14
CA SER A 37 -4.02 -16.67 -13.80
C SER A 37 -3.58 -18.05 -13.33
N ARG A 38 -2.29 -18.18 -13.00
CA ARG A 38 -1.79 -19.36 -12.31
C ARG A 38 -2.33 -19.21 -10.90
N ASP A 39 -3.18 -20.17 -10.51
CA ASP A 39 -3.52 -20.32 -9.11
C ASP A 39 -2.21 -20.35 -8.32
N ILE A 40 -2.09 -19.39 -7.41
CA ILE A 40 -0.87 -19.16 -6.62
C ILE A 40 -0.65 -20.33 -5.66
N LEU A 41 -1.71 -21.10 -5.38
CA LEU A 41 -1.70 -22.25 -4.49
C LEU A 41 -2.08 -23.52 -5.27
N PRO A 42 -1.40 -24.65 -5.04
CA PRO A 42 -1.70 -25.92 -5.68
C PRO A 42 -2.91 -26.65 -5.04
N PHE A 43 -3.88 -25.90 -4.53
CA PHE A 43 -5.05 -26.45 -3.83
C PHE A 43 -6.33 -25.79 -4.35
N LYS A 44 -7.32 -26.61 -4.70
CA LYS A 44 -8.63 -26.13 -5.11
C LYS A 44 -9.47 -25.77 -3.89
N ALA A 45 -9.74 -24.49 -3.69
CA ALA A 45 -10.63 -24.03 -2.63
C ALA A 45 -12.12 -24.16 -3.04
N THR A 46 -12.98 -24.46 -2.08
CA THR A 46 -14.45 -24.37 -2.21
C THR A 46 -14.96 -23.33 -1.23
N GLU A 47 -15.87 -22.48 -1.67
CA GLU A 47 -16.45 -21.40 -0.87
C GLU A 47 -17.97 -21.56 -0.75
N THR A 48 -18.52 -21.28 0.43
CA THR A 48 -19.97 -21.23 0.65
C THR A 48 -20.31 -20.15 1.68
N THR A 49 -21.47 -19.52 1.52
CA THR A 49 -22.01 -18.56 2.48
C THR A 49 -23.19 -19.19 3.19
N MET A 50 -23.11 -19.26 4.51
CA MET A 50 -24.14 -19.83 5.37
C MET A 50 -25.34 -18.87 5.53
N PRO A 51 -26.52 -19.34 5.98
CA PRO A 51 -27.70 -18.49 6.18
C PRO A 51 -27.50 -17.31 7.16
N ASN A 52 -26.55 -17.43 8.10
CA ASN A 52 -26.17 -16.37 9.03
C ASN A 52 -25.16 -15.36 8.45
N GLY A 53 -24.80 -15.49 7.16
CA GLY A 53 -23.82 -14.64 6.50
C GLY A 53 -22.35 -15.06 6.68
N LEU A 54 -22.06 -16.14 7.43
CA LEU A 54 -20.69 -16.63 7.59
C LEU A 54 -20.18 -17.21 6.27
N LYS A 55 -19.03 -16.71 5.83
CA LYS A 55 -18.34 -17.18 4.63
C LYS A 55 -17.31 -18.24 5.00
N VAL A 56 -17.50 -19.45 4.48
CA VAL A 56 -16.65 -20.61 4.78
C VAL A 56 -15.85 -20.97 3.53
N ILE A 57 -14.54 -21.06 3.69
CA ILE A 57 -13.60 -21.46 2.64
C ILE A 57 -12.93 -22.76 3.09
N VAL A 58 -13.06 -23.82 2.29
CA VAL A 58 -12.46 -25.13 2.55
C VAL A 58 -11.38 -25.40 1.52
N VAL A 59 -10.18 -25.73 2.00
CA VAL A 59 -9.02 -26.08 1.17
C VAL A 59 -8.59 -27.52 1.49
N PRO A 60 -8.94 -28.51 0.65
CA PRO A 60 -8.48 -29.88 0.82
C PRO A 60 -6.98 -29.97 0.52
N THR A 61 -6.17 -30.28 1.53
CA THR A 61 -4.70 -30.36 1.39
C THR A 61 -4.19 -31.77 1.13
N GLY A 62 -5.01 -32.80 1.40
CA GLY A 62 -4.62 -34.21 1.26
C GLY A 62 -3.73 -34.74 2.40
N PHE A 63 -3.39 -33.92 3.40
CA PHE A 63 -2.62 -34.38 4.56
C PHE A 63 -3.50 -35.21 5.50
N PRO A 64 -3.08 -36.44 5.86
CA PRO A 64 -3.87 -37.29 6.75
C PRO A 64 -3.81 -36.75 8.19
N ASN A 65 -4.94 -36.84 8.90
CA ASN A 65 -5.06 -36.62 10.35
C ASN A 65 -4.65 -35.21 10.86
N ILE A 66 -4.66 -34.18 10.01
CA ILE A 66 -4.36 -32.80 10.40
C ILE A 66 -5.35 -31.82 9.77
N VAL A 67 -5.76 -30.83 10.57
CA VAL A 67 -6.64 -29.74 10.13
C VAL A 67 -6.11 -28.44 10.73
N SER A 68 -6.12 -27.37 9.93
CA SER A 68 -5.95 -26.00 10.40
C SER A 68 -7.26 -25.26 10.22
N LEU A 69 -7.70 -24.53 11.25
CA LEU A 69 -8.88 -23.69 11.22
C LEU A 69 -8.48 -22.26 11.54
N GLN A 70 -9.00 -21.31 10.77
CA GLN A 70 -8.86 -19.88 11.04
C GLN A 70 -10.23 -19.23 10.90
N ILE A 71 -10.57 -18.35 11.85
CA ILE A 71 -11.80 -17.57 11.85
C ILE A 71 -11.40 -16.09 11.95
N PRO A 72 -11.06 -15.44 10.81
CA PRO A 72 -10.76 -14.03 10.82
C PRO A 72 -12.04 -13.24 11.09
N VAL A 73 -11.97 -12.30 12.04
CA VAL A 73 -13.06 -11.35 12.31
C VAL A 73 -12.67 -10.00 11.71
N GLN A 74 -13.60 -9.35 11.02
CA GLN A 74 -13.37 -8.02 10.42
C GLN A 74 -13.50 -6.90 11.47
N THR A 75 -12.73 -7.00 12.55
CA THR A 75 -12.60 -6.00 13.60
C THR A 75 -11.21 -6.09 14.22
N GLY A 76 -10.75 -5.03 14.89
CA GLY A 76 -9.47 -5.01 15.57
C GLY A 76 -9.24 -3.70 16.32
N SER A 77 -8.00 -3.48 16.79
CA SER A 77 -7.63 -2.28 17.56
C SER A 77 -7.87 -0.97 16.80
N ARG A 78 -7.86 -1.00 15.47
CA ARG A 78 -8.18 0.17 14.63
C ARG A 78 -9.64 0.61 14.71
N ASN A 79 -10.51 -0.24 15.23
CA ASN A 79 -11.93 0.05 15.40
C ASN A 79 -12.25 0.65 16.79
N GLU A 80 -11.24 0.86 17.64
CA GLU A 80 -11.36 1.48 18.96
C GLU A 80 -11.30 3.01 18.82
N ILE A 81 -12.46 3.65 18.65
CA ILE A 81 -12.54 5.08 18.34
C ILE A 81 -12.74 5.97 19.58
N GLU A 82 -13.18 5.39 20.70
CA GLU A 82 -13.52 6.14 21.91
C GLU A 82 -12.25 6.61 22.64
N PRO A 83 -12.13 7.91 22.98
CA PRO A 83 -10.99 8.44 23.70
C PRO A 83 -10.77 7.71 25.05
N GLY A 84 -9.52 7.26 25.26
CA GLY A 84 -9.14 6.53 26.48
C GLY A 84 -9.68 5.11 26.57
N LYS A 85 -10.26 4.56 25.49
CA LYS A 85 -10.75 3.18 25.41
C LYS A 85 -9.96 2.40 24.37
N SER A 86 -8.81 1.86 24.78
CA SER A 86 -7.97 1.05 23.90
C SER A 86 -7.55 -0.27 24.52
N GLY A 87 -7.21 -1.25 23.67
CA GLY A 87 -6.81 -2.60 24.05
C GLY A 87 -7.97 -3.58 24.17
N PHE A 88 -9.19 -3.20 23.80
CA PHE A 88 -10.37 -4.06 23.86
C PHE A 88 -10.32 -5.19 22.85
N ALA A 89 -9.92 -4.93 21.61
CA ALA A 89 -9.80 -5.98 20.60
C ALA A 89 -8.81 -7.07 21.05
N HIS A 90 -7.66 -6.65 21.59
CA HIS A 90 -6.66 -7.54 22.18
C HIS A 90 -7.15 -8.20 23.48
N PHE A 91 -7.93 -7.49 24.29
CA PHE A 91 -8.51 -8.08 25.49
C PHE A 91 -9.51 -9.18 25.15
N PHE A 92 -10.38 -8.97 24.16
CA PHE A 92 -11.37 -9.95 23.72
C PHE A 92 -10.79 -11.17 23.01
N GLU A 93 -9.61 -11.09 22.40
CA GLU A 93 -8.94 -12.29 21.88
C GLU A 93 -8.34 -13.18 22.99
N HIS A 94 -8.13 -12.62 24.19
CA HIS A 94 -7.57 -13.35 25.31
C HIS A 94 -8.60 -14.02 26.23
N VAL A 95 -9.83 -13.50 26.30
CA VAL A 95 -10.86 -13.95 27.26
C VAL A 95 -11.88 -14.93 26.70
#